data_AF-A0A540KJ94-F1
#
_entry.id   AF-A0A540KJ94-F1
#
_cell.length_a   1.000
_cell.length_b   1.000
_cell.length_c   1.000
_cell.angle_alpha   90.00
_cell.angle_beta   90.00
_cell.angle_gamma   90.00
#
_symmetry.space_group_name_H-M   'P 1'
#
loop_
_entity.id
_entity.type
_entity.pdbx_description
1 polymer ?
#
loop_
_entity_poly.entity_id
_entity_poly.type
_entity_poly.pdbx_seq_one_letter_code
_entity_poly.pdbx_strand_id
1 'polypeptide(L)'
;MIVRTPPTKKQRAAPPETETPPPAPATGPGPLVIFEDDPPPSLPPPGSSSHHLLCTYQCRQMVKSDFIDALSNAEKQASDYQSKLAALNDNFCKVVTCAAESEKKKYLDQFLYAEQELAAAKAREQDLQEQLLKEVHDSHERLTKQLQSNSELELKLQNEMNLRMRAETSTGLAEEKASVIEGKLRHLSDSIEKEKKSLNNNLAQLKGESKLTVSRITADRERMKSRAHNAEKETELLKKQLDDIKKQLSECMQQKSEVEKKLSNLTFQEVESTENNILVKHLQEELRNFDAEVREARKLKSAHENVELLKEKLLEEKSRRERVEAELSKLQELQLSMKKLEDELKSWKLIIKDIPGVSCSEDLPVKFASLQKEVIDSMMKVGEANAHLKQLEVALDAAKIDKQNAEVEATLAKEKVDVSKSEVKQIELMLSMVTEERDKLRNVLNGLKSAKNDEAASHTFLQEVESSLAKKEGYIKELECGICEQKEVNSRQREEIKLLNERLNNEARRIKSLERESDRLHSEIALLESKIGHGNFSAANTKVLRMVNTLMVDNEAKQTIEALQTELQKTKEKLQAVEELKSQSATKLTPPQHHLDCTPVLIYLNIIAITVTIFGTFVGAHVDSAVLAP
;
A
#
# COMPACT_ATOMS: atom_id res chain seq x y z
N MET A 1 -5.04 -36.88 11.90
CA MET A 1 -4.88 -37.72 10.69
C MET A 1 -4.01 -36.96 9.71
N ILE A 2 -2.87 -37.52 9.28
CA ILE A 2 -2.20 -37.09 8.04
C ILE A 2 -1.85 -38.37 7.27
N VAL A 3 -2.32 -38.42 6.03
CA VAL A 3 -2.18 -39.58 5.15
C VAL A 3 -0.76 -39.60 4.58
N ARG A 4 -0.04 -40.71 4.77
CA ARG A 4 1.18 -41.00 4.03
C ARG A 4 0.80 -41.73 2.74
N THR A 5 1.22 -41.21 1.60
CA THR A 5 1.24 -41.94 0.32
C THR A 5 2.67 -42.02 -0.23
N PRO A 6 3.01 -43.07 -1.01
CA PRO A 6 4.37 -43.62 -1.01
C PRO A 6 5.09 -43.57 -2.37
N PRO A 7 6.41 -43.79 -2.42
CA PRO A 7 7.12 -44.03 -3.67
C PRO A 7 6.78 -45.40 -4.26
N THR A 8 6.66 -45.47 -5.59
CA THR A 8 6.29 -46.67 -6.34
C THR A 8 7.42 -47.71 -6.43
N LYS A 9 7.07 -48.97 -6.15
CA LYS A 9 7.95 -50.15 -6.29
C LYS A 9 8.11 -50.62 -7.74
N LYS A 10 9.28 -51.18 -8.05
CA LYS A 10 9.48 -52.58 -8.52
C LYS A 10 10.98 -52.94 -8.35
N GLN A 11 11.31 -53.90 -7.48
CA GLN A 11 11.54 -55.34 -7.80
C GLN A 11 12.82 -55.56 -8.65
N ARG A 12 13.76 -56.47 -8.31
CA ARG A 12 13.75 -57.57 -7.33
C ARG A 12 15.19 -58.11 -7.09
N ALA A 13 15.53 -58.53 -5.86
CA ALA A 13 16.70 -59.38 -5.54
C ALA A 13 16.36 -60.87 -5.80
N ALA A 14 17.27 -61.82 -6.08
CA ALA A 14 18.52 -62.13 -5.37
C ALA A 14 19.48 -63.02 -6.27
N PRO A 15 20.59 -63.62 -5.77
CA PRO A 15 21.83 -63.95 -6.53
C PRO A 15 22.01 -65.50 -6.77
N PRO A 16 23.21 -66.12 -6.95
CA PRO A 16 24.59 -65.64 -7.21
C PRO A 16 25.35 -66.36 -8.37
N GLU A 17 26.61 -65.97 -8.62
CA GLU A 17 27.65 -66.64 -9.46
C GLU A 17 27.33 -66.72 -10.99
N THR A 18 28.24 -66.55 -11.96
CA THR A 18 29.72 -66.60 -12.01
C THR A 18 30.28 -65.72 -13.18
N GLU A 19 31.53 -65.28 -13.07
CA GLU A 19 32.52 -64.92 -14.14
C GLU A 19 32.27 -63.87 -15.27
N THR A 20 33.39 -63.23 -15.65
CA THR A 20 33.73 -62.41 -16.85
C THR A 20 33.39 -60.89 -16.93
N PRO A 21 34.30 -60.05 -17.48
CA PRO A 21 34.16 -58.58 -17.62
C PRO A 21 33.78 -58.09 -19.04
N PRO A 22 33.39 -56.80 -19.21
CA PRO A 22 32.82 -56.23 -20.46
C PRO A 22 33.87 -55.67 -21.46
N PRO A 23 33.46 -55.26 -22.70
CA PRO A 23 34.35 -55.28 -23.86
C PRO A 23 35.02 -53.95 -24.25
N ALA A 24 36.09 -54.07 -25.02
CA ALA A 24 36.77 -53.01 -25.79
C ALA A 24 36.93 -53.45 -27.27
N PRO A 25 37.27 -52.56 -28.22
CA PRO A 25 36.69 -52.62 -29.56
C PRO A 25 37.41 -53.51 -30.57
N ALA A 26 36.72 -53.78 -31.68
CA ALA A 26 37.17 -54.64 -32.76
C ALA A 26 38.38 -54.08 -33.53
N THR A 27 39.44 -54.88 -33.64
CA THR A 27 40.32 -54.91 -34.82
C THR A 27 40.80 -56.36 -34.98
N GLY A 28 40.54 -56.97 -36.14
CA GLY A 28 40.64 -58.43 -36.30
C GLY A 28 42.06 -58.97 -36.40
N PRO A 29 42.33 -60.22 -35.96
CA PRO A 29 43.61 -60.87 -36.16
C PRO A 29 43.74 -61.37 -37.61
N GLY A 30 44.69 -60.83 -38.35
CA GLY A 30 45.16 -61.42 -39.61
C GLY A 30 45.95 -62.73 -39.36
N PRO A 31 46.06 -63.63 -40.35
CA PRO A 31 46.58 -64.97 -40.10
C PRO A 31 48.08 -64.99 -39.77
N LEU A 32 48.46 -65.78 -38.77
CA LEU A 32 49.84 -66.24 -38.58
C LEU A 32 50.22 -67.15 -39.75
N VAL A 33 50.92 -66.58 -40.74
CA VAL A 33 51.60 -67.36 -41.77
C VAL A 33 52.81 -68.03 -41.12
N ILE A 34 52.63 -69.29 -40.74
CA ILE A 34 53.74 -70.20 -40.51
C ILE A 34 54.37 -70.43 -41.88
N PHE A 35 55.61 -69.98 -42.07
CA PHE A 35 56.41 -70.47 -43.18
C PHE A 35 56.77 -71.93 -42.85
N GLU A 36 56.23 -72.86 -43.64
CA GLU A 36 56.72 -74.24 -43.66
C GLU A 36 58.18 -74.22 -44.14
N ASP A 37 59.04 -75.02 -43.50
CA ASP A 37 60.38 -75.28 -44.01
C ASP A 37 60.25 -76.00 -45.37
N ASP A 38 60.64 -75.32 -46.45
CA ASP A 38 60.79 -75.94 -47.76
C ASP A 38 61.79 -77.11 -47.65
N PRO A 39 61.44 -78.34 -48.10
CA PRO A 39 62.38 -79.44 -48.13
C PRO A 39 63.55 -79.11 -49.08
N PRO A 40 64.79 -79.54 -48.77
CA PRO A 40 65.95 -79.16 -49.55
C PRO A 40 65.82 -79.62 -51.01
N PRO A 41 66.15 -78.76 -51.99
CA PRO A 41 66.02 -79.11 -53.40
C PRO A 41 66.89 -80.31 -53.75
N SER A 42 66.27 -81.25 -54.48
CA SER A 42 66.88 -82.52 -54.88
C SER A 42 68.10 -82.31 -55.79
N LEU A 43 69.14 -83.08 -55.53
CA LEU A 43 70.35 -83.16 -56.36
C LEU A 43 69.99 -83.54 -57.81
N PRO A 44 70.46 -82.77 -58.82
CA PRO A 44 70.45 -83.23 -60.21
C PRO A 44 71.36 -84.46 -60.41
N PRO A 45 71.07 -85.33 -61.39
CA PRO A 45 71.86 -86.54 -61.62
C PRO A 45 73.27 -86.23 -62.12
N PRO A 46 74.26 -87.12 -61.91
CA PRO A 46 75.63 -86.93 -62.38
C PRO A 46 75.71 -87.01 -63.91
N GLY A 47 75.61 -85.85 -64.55
CA GLY A 47 75.89 -85.67 -65.98
C GLY A 47 77.36 -85.93 -66.27
N SER A 48 77.65 -87.07 -66.90
CA SER A 48 79.01 -87.47 -67.26
C SER A 48 79.63 -86.51 -68.29
N SER A 49 80.57 -85.67 -67.86
CA SER A 49 81.63 -85.16 -68.73
C SER A 49 82.95 -85.13 -67.95
N SER A 50 83.82 -86.09 -68.28
CA SER A 50 85.14 -86.21 -67.66
C SER A 50 86.07 -85.14 -68.22
N HIS A 51 86.17 -84.00 -67.54
CA HIS A 51 87.37 -83.16 -67.62
C HIS A 51 88.02 -83.08 -66.24
N HIS A 52 88.94 -84.02 -66.03
CA HIS A 52 89.78 -84.18 -64.85
C HIS A 52 90.83 -83.06 -64.76
N LEU A 53 90.37 -81.80 -64.67
CA LEU A 53 91.21 -80.65 -64.36
C LEU A 53 91.45 -80.64 -62.84
N LEU A 54 92.50 -81.34 -62.43
CA LEU A 54 93.00 -81.33 -61.05
C LEU A 54 93.48 -79.92 -60.68
N CYS A 55 92.53 -79.12 -60.19
CA CYS A 55 92.79 -77.84 -59.54
C CYS A 55 93.90 -78.03 -58.48
N THR A 56 94.97 -77.24 -58.52
CA THR A 56 96.12 -77.45 -57.63
C THR A 56 95.68 -77.37 -56.17
N TYR A 57 96.43 -78.01 -55.27
CA TYR A 57 96.15 -77.93 -53.82
C TYR A 57 96.01 -76.47 -53.36
N GLN A 58 96.84 -75.58 -53.91
CA GLN A 58 96.86 -74.16 -53.60
C GLN A 58 95.56 -73.42 -53.99
N CYS A 59 95.01 -73.65 -55.18
CA CYS A 59 93.72 -73.05 -55.56
C CYS A 59 92.56 -73.57 -54.70
N ARG A 60 92.61 -74.83 -54.25
CA ARG A 60 91.65 -75.37 -53.28
C ARG A 60 91.79 -74.76 -51.88
N GLN A 61 93.01 -74.45 -51.43
CA GLN A 61 93.19 -73.73 -50.17
C GLN A 61 92.75 -72.26 -50.28
N MET A 62 93.00 -71.60 -51.41
CA MET A 62 92.58 -70.20 -51.63
C MET A 62 91.05 -70.05 -51.64
N VAL A 63 90.32 -70.85 -52.42
CA VAL A 63 88.84 -70.83 -52.38
C VAL A 63 88.31 -71.21 -50.99
N LYS A 64 89.03 -72.06 -50.24
CA LYS A 64 88.66 -72.41 -48.87
C LYS A 64 88.95 -71.27 -47.87
N SER A 65 90.05 -70.52 -48.01
CA SER A 65 90.30 -69.34 -47.17
C SER A 65 89.31 -68.24 -47.49
N ASP A 66 89.07 -67.94 -48.78
CA ASP A 66 88.12 -66.92 -49.20
C ASP A 66 86.70 -67.24 -48.71
N PHE A 67 86.31 -68.52 -48.72
CA PHE A 67 85.04 -68.97 -48.16
C PHE A 67 84.98 -68.86 -46.63
N ILE A 68 86.06 -69.21 -45.90
CA ILE A 68 86.13 -69.08 -44.44
C ILE A 68 86.14 -67.60 -44.02
N ASP A 69 86.82 -66.73 -44.76
CA ASP A 69 86.87 -65.28 -44.51
C ASP A 69 85.51 -64.63 -44.83
N ALA A 70 84.86 -65.03 -45.94
CA ALA A 70 83.49 -64.61 -46.25
C ALA A 70 82.50 -65.07 -45.18
N LEU A 71 82.62 -66.32 -44.69
CA LEU A 71 81.76 -66.85 -43.64
C LEU A 71 82.02 -66.17 -42.29
N SER A 72 83.28 -65.93 -41.91
CA SER A 72 83.62 -65.17 -40.70
C SER A 72 83.14 -63.71 -40.76
N ASN A 73 83.18 -63.09 -41.93
CA ASN A 73 82.62 -61.75 -42.13
C ASN A 73 81.08 -61.75 -42.10
N ALA A 74 80.43 -62.80 -42.62
CA ALA A 74 78.98 -62.97 -42.52
C ALA A 74 78.53 -63.23 -41.06
N GLU A 75 79.27 -64.04 -40.30
CA GLU A 75 79.04 -64.26 -38.86
C GLU A 75 79.21 -62.96 -38.05
N LYS A 76 80.24 -62.15 -38.34
CA LYS A 76 80.40 -60.82 -37.73
C LYS A 76 79.22 -59.91 -38.07
N GLN A 77 78.80 -59.84 -39.33
CA GLN A 77 77.64 -59.06 -39.74
C GLN A 77 76.35 -59.54 -39.05
N ALA A 78 76.13 -60.85 -38.93
CA ALA A 78 75.00 -61.42 -38.21
C ALA A 78 75.02 -61.04 -36.71
N SER A 79 76.19 -61.12 -36.07
CA SER A 79 76.41 -60.70 -34.68
C SER A 79 76.18 -59.19 -34.49
N ASP A 80 76.65 -58.35 -35.43
CA ASP A 80 76.42 -56.91 -35.45
C ASP A 80 74.93 -56.58 -35.61
N TYR A 81 74.21 -57.27 -36.50
CA TYR A 81 72.76 -57.10 -36.66
C TYR A 81 71.98 -57.58 -35.44
N GLN A 82 72.36 -58.71 -34.85
CA GLN A 82 71.77 -59.21 -33.61
C GLN A 82 71.99 -58.22 -32.45
N SER A 83 73.18 -57.65 -32.34
CA SER A 83 73.51 -56.62 -31.33
C SER A 83 72.72 -55.33 -31.55
N LYS A 84 72.57 -54.87 -32.80
CA LYS A 84 71.73 -53.72 -33.17
C LYS A 84 70.25 -53.96 -32.85
N LEU A 85 69.74 -55.17 -33.13
CA LEU A 85 68.36 -55.55 -32.85
C LEU A 85 68.10 -55.62 -31.33
N ALA A 86 69.03 -56.19 -30.56
CA ALA A 86 68.96 -56.21 -29.10
C ALA A 86 68.95 -54.79 -28.51
N ALA A 87 69.82 -53.90 -28.98
CA ALA A 87 69.84 -52.49 -28.56
C ALA A 87 68.57 -51.73 -28.96
N LEU A 88 68.02 -51.98 -30.16
CA LEU A 88 66.75 -51.39 -30.60
C LEU A 88 65.57 -51.89 -29.75
N ASN A 89 65.55 -53.17 -29.39
CA ASN A 89 64.53 -53.76 -28.53
C ASN A 89 64.59 -53.19 -27.10
N ASP A 90 65.78 -53.08 -26.50
CA ASP A 90 65.98 -52.44 -25.18
C ASP A 90 65.53 -50.96 -25.19
N ASN A 91 65.88 -50.21 -26.24
CA ASN A 91 65.38 -48.84 -26.42
C ASN A 91 63.85 -48.78 -26.57
N PHE A 92 63.24 -49.70 -27.33
CA PHE A 92 61.79 -49.77 -27.48
C PHE A 92 61.10 -50.09 -26.16
N CYS A 93 61.60 -51.09 -25.41
CA CYS A 93 61.10 -51.42 -24.08
C CYS A 93 61.17 -50.22 -23.13
N LYS A 94 62.30 -49.50 -23.08
CA LYS A 94 62.46 -48.29 -22.27
C LYS A 94 61.48 -47.18 -22.64
N VAL A 95 61.31 -46.91 -23.94
CA VAL A 95 60.34 -45.90 -24.41
C VAL A 95 58.91 -46.28 -24.02
N VAL A 96 58.53 -47.56 -24.18
CA VAL A 96 57.19 -48.05 -23.80
C VAL A 96 56.97 -47.98 -22.28
N THR A 97 57.95 -48.36 -21.46
CA THR A 97 57.83 -48.25 -19.99
C THR A 97 57.75 -46.80 -19.54
N CYS A 98 58.60 -45.91 -20.05
CA CYS A 98 58.57 -44.49 -19.68
C CYS A 98 57.29 -43.79 -20.17
N ALA A 99 56.76 -44.16 -21.34
CA ALA A 99 55.46 -43.67 -21.82
C ALA A 99 54.33 -44.10 -20.87
N ALA A 100 54.25 -45.39 -20.54
CA ALA A 100 53.24 -45.92 -19.62
C ALA A 100 53.33 -45.31 -18.20
N GLU A 101 54.54 -45.07 -17.69
CA GLU A 101 54.75 -44.36 -16.42
C GLU A 101 54.30 -42.90 -16.50
N SER A 102 54.55 -42.20 -17.61
CA SER A 102 54.12 -40.82 -17.81
C SER A 102 52.60 -40.68 -17.91
N GLU A 103 51.92 -41.62 -18.58
CA GLU A 103 50.46 -41.66 -18.63
C GLU A 103 49.87 -42.00 -17.26
N LYS A 104 50.40 -43.01 -16.56
CA LYS A 104 50.00 -43.36 -15.20
C LYS A 104 50.12 -42.16 -14.26
N LYS A 105 51.22 -41.40 -14.35
CA LYS A 105 51.41 -40.18 -13.57
C LYS A 105 50.36 -39.13 -13.93
N LYS A 106 50.12 -38.87 -15.22
CA LYS A 106 49.09 -37.92 -15.68
C LYS A 106 47.70 -38.26 -15.15
N TYR A 107 47.30 -39.53 -15.18
CA TYR A 107 46.00 -39.96 -14.62
C TYR A 107 45.94 -39.83 -13.10
N LEU A 108 47.06 -40.08 -12.39
CA LEU A 108 47.14 -39.91 -10.94
C LEU A 108 47.07 -38.42 -10.54
N ASP A 109 47.77 -37.54 -11.24
CA ASP A 109 47.71 -36.09 -11.04
C ASP A 109 46.29 -35.55 -11.32
N GLN A 110 45.62 -36.03 -12.39
CA GLN A 110 44.21 -35.72 -12.69
C GLN A 110 43.24 -36.23 -11.60
N PHE A 111 43.46 -37.44 -11.09
CA PHE A 111 42.64 -38.01 -10.01
C PHE A 111 42.74 -37.17 -8.73
N LEU A 112 43.96 -36.81 -8.31
CA LEU A 112 44.20 -35.99 -7.12
C LEU A 112 43.57 -34.59 -7.26
N TYR A 113 43.64 -33.98 -8.44
CA TYR A 113 42.97 -32.70 -8.72
C TYR A 113 41.46 -32.82 -8.59
N ALA A 114 40.86 -33.86 -9.19
CA ALA A 114 39.41 -34.10 -9.09
C ALA A 114 38.96 -34.41 -7.65
N GLU A 115 39.78 -35.11 -6.86
CA GLU A 115 39.53 -35.36 -5.44
C GLU A 115 39.59 -34.08 -4.60
N GLN A 116 40.55 -33.19 -4.89
CA GLN A 116 40.65 -31.87 -4.25
C GLN A 116 39.45 -30.97 -4.58
N GLU A 117 39.04 -30.91 -5.84
CA GLU A 117 37.85 -30.14 -6.24
C GLU A 117 36.56 -30.73 -5.65
N LEU A 118 36.44 -32.05 -5.55
CA LEU A 118 35.32 -32.71 -4.88
C LEU A 118 35.29 -32.38 -3.37
N ALA A 119 36.46 -32.34 -2.71
CA ALA A 119 36.55 -31.95 -1.30
C ALA A 119 36.17 -30.47 -1.10
N ALA A 120 36.65 -29.57 -1.98
CA ALA A 120 36.30 -28.15 -1.95
C ALA A 120 34.81 -27.92 -2.25
N ALA A 121 34.21 -28.68 -3.17
CA ALA A 121 32.78 -28.64 -3.46
C ALA A 121 31.94 -29.09 -2.26
N LYS A 122 32.32 -30.19 -1.59
CA LYS A 122 31.67 -30.67 -0.36
C LYS A 122 31.76 -29.67 0.79
N ALA A 123 32.90 -28.99 0.95
CA ALA A 123 33.05 -27.93 1.95
C ALA A 123 32.08 -26.77 1.67
N ARG A 124 32.03 -26.26 0.43
CA ARG A 124 31.07 -25.23 0.01
C ARG A 124 29.61 -25.66 0.20
N GLU A 125 29.29 -26.93 -0.09
CA GLU A 125 27.96 -27.48 0.15
C GLU A 125 27.61 -27.51 1.65
N GLN A 126 28.56 -27.93 2.50
CA GLN A 126 28.37 -27.96 3.95
C GLN A 126 28.19 -26.55 4.54
N ASP A 127 28.99 -25.57 4.11
CA ASP A 127 28.86 -24.17 4.54
C ASP A 127 27.48 -23.60 4.16
N LEU A 128 26.99 -23.90 2.95
CA LEU A 128 25.65 -23.51 2.49
C LEU A 128 24.53 -24.22 3.26
N GLN A 129 24.70 -25.51 3.61
CA GLN A 129 23.74 -26.24 4.45
C GLN A 129 23.68 -25.66 5.87
N GLU A 130 24.81 -25.30 6.48
CA GLU A 130 24.86 -24.66 7.79
C GLU A 130 24.23 -23.26 7.76
N GLN A 131 24.53 -22.45 6.73
CA GLN A 131 23.92 -21.13 6.55
C GLN A 131 22.39 -21.23 6.39
N LEU A 132 21.89 -22.18 5.59
CA LEU A 132 20.46 -22.39 5.39
C LEU A 132 19.77 -22.86 6.68
N LEU A 133 20.37 -23.78 7.43
CA LEU A 133 19.86 -24.23 8.73
C LEU A 133 19.77 -23.06 9.72
N LYS A 134 20.78 -22.18 9.74
CA LYS A 134 20.78 -20.99 10.57
C LYS A 134 19.69 -19.99 10.17
N GLU A 135 19.51 -19.71 8.88
CA GLU A 135 18.46 -18.80 8.41
C GLU A 135 17.04 -19.35 8.69
N VAL A 136 16.84 -20.66 8.53
CA VAL A 136 15.58 -21.33 8.92
C VAL A 136 15.36 -21.24 10.44
N HIS A 137 16.41 -21.38 11.26
CA HIS A 137 16.31 -21.21 12.71
C HIS A 137 15.96 -19.76 13.11
N ASP A 138 16.71 -18.78 12.59
CA ASP A 138 16.54 -17.35 12.89
C ASP A 138 15.19 -16.79 12.37
N SER A 139 14.66 -17.34 11.27
CA SER A 139 13.31 -17.01 10.79
C SER A 139 12.21 -17.68 11.62
N HIS A 140 12.38 -18.94 12.02
CA HIS A 140 11.46 -19.64 12.91
C HIS A 140 11.38 -18.99 14.30
N GLU A 141 12.51 -18.57 14.86
CA GLU A 141 12.55 -17.87 16.16
C GLU A 141 11.84 -16.51 16.09
N ARG A 142 12.07 -15.73 15.01
CA ARG A 142 11.35 -14.47 14.76
C ARG A 142 9.84 -14.68 14.63
N LEU A 143 9.40 -15.68 13.86
CA LEU A 143 7.99 -16.01 13.71
C LEU A 143 7.36 -16.44 15.04
N THR A 144 8.08 -17.23 15.85
CA THR A 144 7.63 -17.66 17.18
C THR A 144 7.45 -16.47 18.13
N LYS A 145 8.40 -15.51 18.14
CA LYS A 145 8.29 -14.26 18.92
C LYS A 145 7.11 -13.40 18.46
N GLN A 146 6.85 -13.32 17.16
CA GLN A 146 5.67 -12.63 16.62
C GLN A 146 4.35 -13.30 17.03
N LEU A 147 4.27 -14.63 16.96
CA LEU A 147 3.09 -15.39 17.42
C LEU A 147 2.82 -15.20 18.92
N GLN A 148 3.87 -15.21 19.76
CA GLN A 148 3.75 -14.90 21.19
C GLN A 148 3.23 -13.49 21.42
N SER A 149 3.79 -12.48 20.73
CA SER A 149 3.33 -11.10 20.83
C SER A 149 1.88 -10.92 20.36
N ASN A 150 1.45 -11.61 19.31
CA ASN A 150 0.05 -11.60 18.86
C ASN A 150 -0.89 -12.21 19.90
N SER A 151 -0.52 -13.36 20.49
CA SER A 151 -1.30 -14.00 21.55
C SER A 151 -1.45 -13.11 22.80
N GLU A 152 -0.39 -12.38 23.19
CA GLU A 152 -0.49 -11.37 24.24
C GLU A 152 -1.44 -10.21 23.89
N LEU A 153 -1.46 -9.77 22.63
CA LEU A 153 -2.34 -8.71 22.15
C LEU A 153 -3.80 -9.18 22.10
N GLU A 154 -4.07 -10.42 21.70
CA GLU A 154 -5.40 -11.04 21.77
C GLU A 154 -5.92 -11.11 23.22
N LEU A 155 -5.07 -11.49 24.18
CA LEU A 155 -5.43 -11.48 25.60
C LEU A 155 -5.70 -10.06 26.14
N LYS A 156 -4.92 -9.06 25.70
CA LYS A 156 -5.16 -7.64 26.04
C LYS A 156 -6.48 -7.14 25.45
N LEU A 157 -6.78 -7.47 24.18
CA LEU A 157 -8.04 -7.13 23.51
C LEU A 157 -9.25 -7.75 24.21
N GLN A 158 -9.16 -9.02 24.60
CA GLN A 158 -10.23 -9.70 25.34
C GLN A 158 -10.46 -9.07 26.73
N ASN A 159 -9.40 -8.64 27.41
CA ASN A 159 -9.51 -7.92 28.68
C ASN A 159 -10.15 -6.54 28.53
N GLU A 160 -9.81 -5.78 27.49
CA GLU A 160 -10.47 -4.51 27.15
C GLU A 160 -11.95 -4.71 26.80
N MET A 161 -12.29 -5.73 26.00
CA MET A 161 -13.68 -6.07 25.70
C MET A 161 -14.49 -6.39 26.97
N ASN A 162 -13.90 -7.14 27.91
CA ASN A 162 -14.51 -7.42 29.21
C ASN A 162 -14.65 -6.18 30.10
N LEU A 163 -13.66 -5.26 30.09
CA LEU A 163 -13.74 -3.98 30.79
C LEU A 163 -14.85 -3.10 30.22
N ARG A 164 -14.91 -2.99 28.89
CA ARG A 164 -15.94 -2.24 28.16
C ARG A 164 -17.35 -2.78 28.44
N MET A 165 -17.55 -4.10 28.39
CA MET A 165 -18.84 -4.72 28.73
C MET A 165 -19.28 -4.44 30.18
N ARG A 166 -18.33 -4.42 31.14
CA ARG A 166 -18.60 -4.01 32.53
C ARG A 166 -18.92 -2.52 32.66
N ALA A 167 -18.28 -1.66 31.87
CA ALA A 167 -18.60 -0.24 31.83
C ALA A 167 -19.98 0.01 31.23
N GLU A 168 -20.30 -0.60 30.08
CA GLU A 168 -21.60 -0.48 29.40
C GLU A 168 -22.76 -0.98 30.29
N THR A 169 -22.61 -2.13 30.97
CA THR A 169 -23.62 -2.63 31.92
C THR A 169 -23.76 -1.73 33.16
N SER A 170 -22.67 -1.15 33.66
CA SER A 170 -22.71 -0.17 34.76
C SER A 170 -23.40 1.14 34.33
N THR A 171 -23.17 1.60 33.09
CA THR A 171 -23.82 2.78 32.51
C THR A 171 -25.32 2.55 32.34
N GLY A 172 -25.74 1.42 31.75
CA GLY A 172 -27.16 1.09 31.61
C GLY A 172 -27.90 1.00 32.95
N LEU A 173 -27.26 0.44 33.99
CA LEU A 173 -27.80 0.43 35.35
C LEU A 173 -27.92 1.85 35.95
N ALA A 174 -27.03 2.76 35.60
CA ALA A 174 -27.10 4.16 36.03
C ALA A 174 -28.21 4.92 35.29
N GLU A 175 -28.37 4.70 33.98
CA GLU A 175 -29.44 5.27 33.15
C GLU A 175 -30.84 4.80 33.58
N GLU A 176 -31.00 3.51 33.94
CA GLU A 176 -32.24 2.99 34.49
C GLU A 176 -32.58 3.68 35.82
N LYS A 177 -31.60 3.79 36.73
CA LYS A 177 -31.78 4.49 38.02
C LYS A 177 -32.12 5.97 37.83
N ALA A 178 -31.46 6.64 36.88
CA ALA A 178 -31.77 8.03 36.53
C ALA A 178 -33.22 8.15 36.02
N SER A 179 -33.63 7.30 35.09
CA SER A 179 -35.00 7.25 34.54
C SER A 179 -36.05 7.03 35.64
N VAL A 180 -35.79 6.14 36.60
CA VAL A 180 -36.66 5.91 37.76
C VAL A 180 -36.75 7.15 38.68
N ILE A 181 -35.64 7.85 38.90
CA ILE A 181 -35.61 9.08 39.71
C ILE A 181 -36.35 10.21 38.99
N GLU A 182 -36.16 10.38 37.68
CA GLU A 182 -36.90 11.35 36.87
C GLU A 182 -38.41 11.07 36.86
N GLY A 183 -38.82 9.81 36.80
CA GLY A 183 -40.23 9.42 36.91
C GLY A 183 -40.83 9.83 38.25
N LYS A 184 -40.10 9.60 39.35
CA LYS A 184 -40.49 10.04 40.70
C LYS A 184 -40.55 11.57 40.82
N LEU A 185 -39.59 12.29 40.24
CA LEU A 185 -39.57 13.76 40.22
C LEU A 185 -40.74 14.33 39.43
N ARG A 186 -41.06 13.77 38.26
CA ARG A 186 -42.24 14.16 37.46
C ARG A 186 -43.53 13.97 38.26
N HIS A 187 -43.73 12.80 38.88
CA HIS A 187 -44.90 12.54 39.72
C HIS A 187 -45.02 13.50 40.91
N LEU A 188 -43.90 13.80 41.58
CA LEU A 188 -43.89 14.79 42.68
C LEU A 188 -44.22 16.19 42.19
N SER A 189 -43.68 16.61 41.04
CA SER A 189 -44.00 17.90 40.41
C SER A 189 -45.49 18.02 40.09
N ASP A 190 -46.09 16.99 39.47
CA ASP A 190 -47.53 16.94 39.18
C ASP A 190 -48.39 17.01 40.45
N SER A 191 -47.96 16.34 41.52
CA SER A 191 -48.63 16.37 42.82
C SER A 191 -48.60 17.78 43.43
N ILE A 192 -47.42 18.41 43.47
CA ILE A 192 -47.23 19.78 43.97
C ILE A 192 -48.05 20.78 43.16
N GLU A 193 -48.13 20.62 41.83
CA GLU A 193 -48.93 21.53 41.01
C GLU A 193 -50.44 21.36 41.23
N LYS A 194 -50.93 20.12 41.41
CA LYS A 194 -52.32 19.85 41.82
C LYS A 194 -52.64 20.47 43.17
N GLU A 195 -51.75 20.33 44.15
CA GLU A 195 -51.91 20.92 45.48
C GLU A 195 -51.90 22.46 45.42
N LYS A 196 -50.97 23.06 44.67
CA LYS A 196 -50.93 24.52 44.42
C LYS A 196 -52.21 25.04 43.78
N LYS A 197 -52.79 24.31 42.81
CA LYS A 197 -54.09 24.64 42.20
C LYS A 197 -55.23 24.55 43.23
N SER A 198 -55.25 23.51 44.06
CA SER A 198 -56.22 23.36 45.16
C SER A 198 -56.15 24.51 46.18
N LEU A 199 -54.94 24.83 46.67
CA LEU A 199 -54.72 25.91 47.63
C LEU A 199 -55.10 27.29 47.05
N ASN A 200 -54.80 27.56 45.78
CA ASN A 200 -55.22 28.79 45.11
C ASN A 200 -56.75 28.91 45.01
N ASN A 201 -57.45 27.80 44.72
CA ASN A 201 -58.92 27.78 44.68
C ASN A 201 -59.51 28.06 46.08
N ASN A 202 -58.98 27.42 47.12
CA ASN A 202 -59.40 27.65 48.51
C ASN A 202 -59.16 29.10 48.95
N LEU A 203 -58.02 29.70 48.56
CA LEU A 203 -57.72 31.11 48.84
C LEU A 203 -58.68 32.05 48.11
N ALA A 204 -58.99 31.77 46.84
CA ALA A 204 -59.97 32.54 46.06
C ALA A 204 -61.38 32.47 46.68
N GLN A 205 -61.81 31.28 47.12
CA GLN A 205 -63.07 31.08 47.84
C GLN A 205 -63.10 31.87 49.15
N LEU A 206 -62.11 31.69 50.03
CA LEU A 206 -62.03 32.39 51.32
C LEU A 206 -62.00 33.92 51.15
N LYS A 207 -61.33 34.43 50.09
CA LYS A 207 -61.34 35.86 49.74
C LYS A 207 -62.73 36.34 49.29
N GLY A 208 -63.48 35.52 48.56
CA GLY A 208 -64.87 35.77 48.19
C GLY A 208 -65.80 35.80 49.42
N GLU A 209 -65.72 34.78 50.27
CA GLU A 209 -66.48 34.68 51.51
C GLU A 209 -66.17 35.84 52.47
N SER A 210 -64.89 36.19 52.64
CA SER A 210 -64.45 37.36 53.42
C SER A 210 -65.02 38.67 52.86
N LYS A 211 -65.04 38.85 51.55
CA LYS A 211 -65.67 40.03 50.93
C LYS A 211 -67.18 40.08 51.21
N LEU A 212 -67.86 38.92 51.18
CA LEU A 212 -69.30 38.83 51.48
C LEU A 212 -69.61 39.07 52.98
N THR A 213 -68.78 38.59 53.91
CA THR A 213 -68.95 38.87 55.35
C THR A 213 -68.70 40.35 55.64
N VAL A 214 -67.67 40.97 55.06
CA VAL A 214 -67.39 42.42 55.19
C VAL A 214 -68.55 43.27 54.63
N SER A 215 -69.07 42.95 53.45
CA SER A 215 -70.24 43.65 52.88
C SER A 215 -71.47 43.55 53.77
N ARG A 216 -71.75 42.35 54.31
CA ARG A 216 -72.87 42.12 55.24
C ARG A 216 -72.72 42.91 56.54
N ILE A 217 -71.56 42.84 57.19
CA ILE A 217 -71.26 43.62 58.42
C ILE A 217 -71.38 45.13 58.15
N THR A 218 -70.94 45.60 56.98
CA THR A 218 -71.07 47.00 56.58
C THR A 218 -72.54 47.41 56.45
N ALA A 219 -73.37 46.62 55.76
CA ALA A 219 -74.80 46.87 55.61
C ALA A 219 -75.56 46.80 56.96
N ASP A 220 -75.18 45.87 57.85
CA ASP A 220 -75.73 45.79 59.21
C ASP A 220 -75.37 47.02 60.05
N ARG A 221 -74.12 47.49 59.95
CA ARG A 221 -73.65 48.71 60.59
C ARG A 221 -74.42 49.94 60.09
N GLU A 222 -74.67 50.07 58.79
CA GLU A 222 -75.47 51.16 58.24
C GLU A 222 -76.92 51.11 58.70
N ARG A 223 -77.56 49.92 58.70
CA ARG A 223 -78.91 49.75 59.25
C ARG A 223 -78.98 50.14 60.73
N MET A 224 -78.00 49.74 61.54
CA MET A 224 -77.94 50.11 62.96
C MET A 224 -77.68 51.61 63.16
N LYS A 225 -76.83 52.23 62.33
CA LYS A 225 -76.60 53.68 62.34
C LYS A 225 -77.88 54.46 62.02
N SER A 226 -78.64 54.03 61.02
CA SER A 226 -79.92 54.65 60.65
C SER A 226 -80.98 54.49 61.75
N ARG A 227 -81.07 53.33 62.39
CA ARG A 227 -81.94 53.11 63.56
C ARG A 227 -81.56 54.02 64.73
N ALA A 228 -80.27 54.10 65.06
CA ALA A 228 -79.78 54.95 66.14
C ALA A 228 -80.11 56.43 65.88
N HIS A 229 -79.90 56.91 64.65
CA HIS A 229 -80.22 58.29 64.28
C HIS A 229 -81.74 58.60 64.23
N ASN A 230 -82.58 57.62 63.91
CA ASN A 230 -84.03 57.77 64.03
C ASN A 230 -84.46 57.82 65.51
N ALA A 231 -83.93 56.92 66.35
CA ALA A 231 -84.20 56.94 67.78
C ALA A 231 -83.72 58.26 68.44
N GLU A 232 -82.56 58.80 68.02
CA GLU A 232 -82.06 60.12 68.43
C GLU A 232 -83.09 61.22 68.11
N LYS A 233 -83.58 61.30 66.86
CA LYS A 233 -84.65 62.23 66.45
C LYS A 233 -85.96 62.03 67.20
N GLU A 234 -86.36 60.79 67.47
CA GLU A 234 -87.54 60.48 68.28
C GLU A 234 -87.35 60.98 69.71
N THR A 235 -86.17 60.81 70.32
CA THR A 235 -85.89 61.36 71.66
C THR A 235 -85.84 62.89 71.67
N GLU A 236 -85.33 63.54 70.62
CA GLU A 236 -85.40 65.00 70.49
C GLU A 236 -86.84 65.49 70.35
N LEU A 237 -87.68 64.79 69.58
CA LEU A 237 -89.10 65.11 69.41
C LEU A 237 -89.87 64.90 70.71
N LEU A 238 -89.68 63.76 71.39
CA LEU A 238 -90.28 63.46 72.69
C LEU A 238 -89.82 64.47 73.76
N LYS A 239 -88.57 64.95 73.69
CA LYS A 239 -88.08 66.00 74.59
C LYS A 239 -88.79 67.35 74.32
N LYS A 240 -88.96 67.74 73.05
CA LYS A 240 -89.77 68.92 72.69
C LYS A 240 -91.21 68.78 73.18
N GLN A 241 -91.85 67.63 72.91
CA GLN A 241 -93.20 67.33 73.41
C GLN A 241 -93.28 67.35 74.94
N LEU A 242 -92.26 66.87 75.65
CA LEU A 242 -92.20 66.93 77.11
C LEU A 242 -92.10 68.39 77.59
N ASP A 243 -91.30 69.23 76.92
CA ASP A 243 -91.15 70.65 77.28
C ASP A 243 -92.42 71.46 76.93
N ASP A 244 -93.07 71.15 75.80
CA ASP A 244 -94.40 71.66 75.45
C ASP A 244 -95.48 71.19 76.45
N ILE A 245 -95.47 69.93 76.88
CA ILE A 245 -96.38 69.39 77.90
C ILE A 245 -96.08 70.01 79.27
N LYS A 246 -94.84 70.28 79.64
CA LYS A 246 -94.52 71.04 80.87
C LYS A 246 -95.09 72.46 80.80
N LYS A 247 -94.96 73.12 79.63
CA LYS A 247 -95.55 74.43 79.40
C LYS A 247 -97.06 74.37 79.50
N GLN A 248 -97.71 73.47 78.77
CA GLN A 248 -99.14 73.20 78.85
C GLN A 248 -99.58 72.78 80.25
N LEU A 249 -98.76 72.09 81.04
CA LEU A 249 -99.07 71.73 82.43
C LEU A 249 -98.94 72.94 83.36
N SER A 250 -98.01 73.86 83.12
CA SER A 250 -97.96 75.13 83.85
C SER A 250 -99.17 76.01 83.49
N GLU A 251 -99.51 76.10 82.21
CA GLU A 251 -100.71 76.75 81.69
C GLU A 251 -101.99 76.05 82.19
N CYS A 252 -101.98 74.72 82.34
CA CYS A 252 -103.11 73.91 82.82
C CYS A 252 -103.21 73.89 84.34
N MET A 253 -102.13 74.06 85.10
CA MET A 253 -102.20 74.33 86.53
C MET A 253 -102.74 75.74 86.79
N GLN A 254 -102.37 76.71 85.95
CA GLN A 254 -102.95 78.05 85.95
C GLN A 254 -104.43 78.01 85.53
N GLN A 255 -104.78 77.37 84.42
CA GLN A 255 -106.15 77.17 83.99
C GLN A 255 -106.92 76.30 84.99
N LYS A 256 -106.31 75.33 85.68
CA LYS A 256 -106.94 74.58 86.78
C LYS A 256 -107.23 75.49 87.96
N SER A 257 -106.38 76.46 88.30
CA SER A 257 -106.76 77.51 89.27
C SER A 257 -107.90 78.42 88.76
N GLU A 258 -108.09 78.51 87.44
CA GLU A 258 -109.22 79.18 86.77
C GLU A 258 -110.42 78.25 86.47
N VAL A 259 -110.29 76.94 86.64
CA VAL A 259 -111.28 75.91 86.28
C VAL A 259 -111.72 75.12 87.52
N GLU A 260 -110.99 75.12 88.63
CA GLU A 260 -111.56 75.03 89.97
C GLU A 260 -112.54 76.21 90.21
N LYS A 261 -112.37 77.34 89.47
CA LYS A 261 -113.36 78.42 89.36
C LYS A 261 -114.44 78.22 88.28
N LYS A 262 -114.35 77.20 87.40
CA LYS A 262 -115.26 77.00 86.24
C LYS A 262 -115.76 75.56 86.04
N LEU A 263 -115.45 74.61 86.93
CA LEU A 263 -115.96 73.23 86.95
C LEU A 263 -117.41 73.15 87.45
N SER A 264 -118.20 74.15 87.07
CA SER A 264 -119.65 74.13 87.06
C SER A 264 -120.09 73.90 85.61
N ASN A 265 -120.14 72.63 85.19
CA ASN A 265 -120.91 72.03 84.06
C ASN A 265 -120.15 71.54 82.78
N LEU A 266 -119.73 70.26 82.80
CA LEU A 266 -120.10 69.10 81.92
C LEU A 266 -120.12 69.16 80.34
N THR A 267 -119.30 68.27 79.72
CA THR A 267 -119.69 67.06 78.89
C THR A 267 -119.86 67.03 77.33
N PHE A 268 -118.95 66.25 76.67
CA PHE A 268 -119.03 65.26 75.54
C PHE A 268 -119.79 65.46 74.18
N GLN A 269 -119.17 65.07 73.03
CA GLN A 269 -119.38 63.77 72.27
C GLN A 269 -119.09 63.79 70.72
N GLU A 270 -118.09 63.00 70.27
CA GLU A 270 -118.01 61.93 69.20
C GLU A 270 -118.82 61.89 67.85
N VAL A 271 -118.25 61.23 66.80
CA VAL A 271 -118.82 60.13 65.91
C VAL A 271 -118.28 60.08 64.43
N GLU A 272 -118.24 58.85 63.87
CA GLU A 272 -117.75 58.39 62.53
C GLU A 272 -118.81 58.47 61.37
N SER A 273 -118.82 57.76 60.20
CA SER A 273 -118.05 56.66 59.53
C SER A 273 -118.31 56.63 57.99
N THR A 274 -117.77 55.66 57.19
CA THR A 274 -118.50 54.80 56.20
C THR A 274 -117.63 54.06 55.14
N GLU A 275 -118.21 53.02 54.50
CA GLU A 275 -117.51 51.78 54.09
C GLU A 275 -117.52 51.43 52.57
N ASN A 276 -118.22 52.18 51.70
CA ASN A 276 -118.42 51.87 50.27
C ASN A 276 -117.15 51.83 49.37
N ASN A 277 -115.97 52.01 49.94
CA ASN A 277 -114.70 52.24 49.22
C ASN A 277 -113.92 50.95 48.88
N ILE A 278 -114.46 49.77 49.21
CA ILE A 278 -113.69 48.51 49.25
C ILE A 278 -113.77 47.73 47.93
N LEU A 279 -114.97 47.54 47.35
CA LEU A 279 -115.16 46.69 46.16
C LEU A 279 -114.46 47.24 44.90
N VAL A 280 -114.52 48.57 44.70
CA VAL A 280 -113.87 49.24 43.55
C VAL A 280 -112.35 49.06 43.57
N LYS A 281 -111.73 49.00 44.75
CA LYS A 281 -110.28 48.78 44.89
C LYS A 281 -109.87 47.38 44.40
N HIS A 282 -110.71 46.37 44.62
CA HIS A 282 -110.37 44.98 44.32
C HIS A 282 -110.28 44.70 42.80
N LEU A 283 -111.26 45.15 42.02
CA LEU A 283 -111.23 45.00 40.54
C LEU A 283 -110.12 45.83 39.89
N GLN A 284 -109.73 46.96 40.51
CA GLN A 284 -108.56 47.71 40.09
C GLN A 284 -107.23 46.99 40.41
N GLU A 285 -107.22 46.08 41.38
CA GLU A 285 -106.03 45.29 41.76
C GLU A 285 -105.76 44.17 40.75
N GLU A 286 -106.78 43.46 40.28
CA GLU A 286 -106.61 42.39 39.28
C GLU A 286 -106.05 42.92 37.95
N LEU A 287 -106.53 44.08 37.48
CA LEU A 287 -105.98 44.75 36.29
C LEU A 287 -104.52 45.17 36.51
N ARG A 288 -104.16 45.67 37.70
CA ARG A 288 -102.75 45.98 38.06
C ARG A 288 -101.86 44.73 38.03
N ASN A 289 -102.38 43.57 38.42
CA ASN A 289 -101.65 42.30 38.44
C ASN A 289 -101.35 41.79 37.02
N PHE A 290 -102.32 41.74 36.11
CA PHE A 290 -102.06 41.32 34.73
C PHE A 290 -101.06 42.26 34.01
N ASP A 291 -101.15 43.58 34.24
CA ASP A 291 -100.16 44.52 33.72
C ASP A 291 -98.75 44.32 34.33
N ALA A 292 -98.65 43.73 35.52
CA ALA A 292 -97.37 43.35 36.12
C ALA A 292 -96.79 42.09 35.47
N GLU A 293 -97.60 41.06 35.24
CA GLU A 293 -97.20 39.82 34.57
C GLU A 293 -96.69 40.07 33.14
N VAL A 294 -97.38 40.91 32.36
CA VAL A 294 -96.94 41.28 31.00
C VAL A 294 -95.62 42.06 31.03
N ARG A 295 -95.38 42.89 32.06
CA ARG A 295 -94.08 43.56 32.26
C ARG A 295 -92.97 42.57 32.62
N GLU A 296 -93.24 41.59 33.49
CA GLU A 296 -92.29 40.53 33.80
C GLU A 296 -91.98 39.64 32.58
N ALA A 297 -92.97 39.26 31.78
CA ALA A 297 -92.75 38.49 30.55
C ALA A 297 -91.84 39.23 29.55
N ARG A 298 -91.98 40.55 29.41
CA ARG A 298 -91.09 41.39 28.58
C ARG A 298 -89.67 41.44 29.15
N LYS A 299 -89.52 41.62 30.47
CA LYS A 299 -88.21 41.54 31.14
C LYS A 299 -87.55 40.19 30.90
N LEU A 300 -88.29 39.09 31.11
CA LEU A 300 -87.81 37.72 30.95
C LEU A 300 -87.35 37.45 29.51
N LYS A 301 -88.09 37.92 28.50
CA LYS A 301 -87.68 37.86 27.10
C LYS A 301 -86.38 38.62 26.85
N SER A 302 -86.27 39.87 27.31
CA SER A 302 -85.04 40.66 27.15
C SER A 302 -83.84 40.06 27.90
N ALA A 303 -84.08 39.40 29.05
CA ALA A 303 -83.05 38.67 29.78
C ALA A 303 -82.60 37.42 29.03
N HIS A 304 -83.52 36.69 28.40
CA HIS A 304 -83.19 35.52 27.57
C HIS A 304 -82.37 35.91 26.33
N GLU A 305 -82.75 36.96 25.60
CA GLU A 305 -81.99 37.49 24.46
C GLU A 305 -80.56 37.91 24.87
N ASN A 306 -80.39 38.57 26.02
CA ASN A 306 -79.09 38.90 26.59
C ASN A 306 -78.27 37.64 26.99
N VAL A 307 -78.92 36.58 27.48
CA VAL A 307 -78.27 35.31 27.82
C VAL A 307 -77.78 34.57 26.58
N GLU A 308 -78.54 34.55 25.48
CA GLU A 308 -78.07 33.94 24.23
C GLU A 308 -76.87 34.70 23.64
N LEU A 309 -76.89 36.04 23.64
CA LEU A 309 -75.74 36.86 23.22
C LEU A 309 -74.48 36.60 24.08
N LEU A 310 -74.66 36.34 25.38
CA LEU A 310 -73.55 35.97 26.27
C LEU A 310 -73.00 34.56 25.99
N LYS A 311 -73.86 33.60 25.60
CA LYS A 311 -73.41 32.25 25.18
C LYS A 311 -72.60 32.33 23.88
N GLU A 312 -73.04 33.11 22.91
CA GLU A 312 -72.33 33.30 21.64
C GLU A 312 -70.92 33.88 21.87
N LYS A 313 -70.83 34.98 22.62
CA LYS A 313 -69.54 35.59 23.01
C LYS A 313 -68.64 34.62 23.79
N LEU A 314 -69.22 33.77 24.65
CA LEU A 314 -68.47 32.75 25.38
C LEU A 314 -67.91 31.65 24.46
N LEU A 315 -68.65 31.25 23.42
CA LEU A 315 -68.17 30.29 22.42
C LEU A 315 -67.06 30.89 21.56
N GLU A 316 -67.19 32.15 21.14
CA GLU A 316 -66.16 32.80 20.33
C GLU A 316 -64.84 32.96 21.11
N GLU A 317 -64.87 33.39 22.37
CA GLU A 317 -63.65 33.45 23.21
C GLU A 317 -63.10 32.07 23.62
N LYS A 318 -63.92 31.01 23.69
CA LYS A 318 -63.40 29.64 23.77
C LYS A 318 -62.60 29.29 22.52
N SER A 319 -63.15 29.52 21.33
CA SER A 319 -62.44 29.27 20.07
C SER A 319 -61.14 30.09 19.96
N ARG A 320 -61.15 31.32 20.48
CA ARG A 320 -59.97 32.21 20.49
C ARG A 320 -58.91 31.69 21.45
N ARG A 321 -59.31 31.21 22.63
CA ARG A 321 -58.40 30.53 23.57
C ARG A 321 -57.80 29.27 22.97
N GLU A 322 -58.61 28.41 22.36
CA GLU A 322 -58.15 27.16 21.73
C GLU A 322 -57.10 27.42 20.64
N ARG A 323 -57.27 28.49 19.83
CA ARG A 323 -56.25 28.93 18.86
C ARG A 323 -54.93 29.35 19.54
N VAL A 324 -55.01 30.15 20.62
CA VAL A 324 -53.83 30.61 21.37
C VAL A 324 -53.14 29.45 22.12
N GLU A 325 -53.90 28.50 22.68
CA GLU A 325 -53.36 27.30 23.31
C GLU A 325 -52.64 26.41 22.30
N ALA A 326 -53.18 26.25 21.09
CA ALA A 326 -52.51 25.52 20.00
C ALA A 326 -51.21 26.21 19.52
N GLU A 327 -51.19 27.54 19.47
CA GLU A 327 -49.96 28.31 19.18
C GLU A 327 -48.92 28.18 20.31
N LEU A 328 -49.37 28.16 21.57
CA LEU A 328 -48.51 28.00 22.74
C LEU A 328 -47.87 26.60 22.78
N SER A 329 -48.61 25.55 22.42
CA SER A 329 -48.06 24.19 22.25
C SER A 329 -46.98 24.14 21.16
N LYS A 330 -47.24 24.75 19.99
CA LYS A 330 -46.23 24.85 18.91
C LYS A 330 -44.99 25.62 19.36
N LEU A 331 -45.15 26.66 20.17
CA LEU A 331 -44.03 27.43 20.72
C LEU A 331 -43.20 26.60 21.72
N GLN A 332 -43.82 25.72 22.51
CA GLN A 332 -43.12 24.76 23.37
C GLN A 332 -42.35 23.71 22.55
N GLU A 333 -42.92 23.16 21.49
CA GLU A 333 -42.23 22.25 20.56
C GLU A 333 -41.01 22.92 19.90
N LEU A 334 -41.17 24.16 19.42
CA LEU A 334 -40.07 24.95 18.89
C LEU A 334 -38.98 25.19 19.95
N GLN A 335 -39.35 25.52 21.19
CA GLN A 335 -38.41 25.72 22.29
C GLN A 335 -37.62 24.43 22.62
N LEU A 336 -38.25 23.26 22.56
CA LEU A 336 -37.57 21.97 22.73
C LEU A 336 -36.60 21.69 21.58
N SER A 337 -37.01 21.96 20.34
CA SER A 337 -36.13 21.80 19.16
C SER A 337 -34.92 22.74 19.21
N MET A 338 -35.10 23.97 19.69
CA MET A 338 -34.04 24.96 19.86
C MET A 338 -33.02 24.50 20.90
N LYS A 339 -33.46 23.98 22.06
CA LYS A 339 -32.56 23.41 23.07
C LYS A 339 -31.74 22.26 22.52
N LYS A 340 -32.37 21.35 21.75
CA LYS A 340 -31.66 20.24 21.11
C LYS A 340 -30.54 20.74 20.17
N LEU A 341 -30.84 21.74 19.33
CA LEU A 341 -29.85 22.36 18.45
C LEU A 341 -28.74 23.09 19.22
N GLU A 342 -29.06 23.74 20.33
CA GLU A 342 -28.04 24.35 21.20
C GLU A 342 -27.09 23.31 21.82
N ASP A 343 -27.61 22.16 22.24
CA ASP A 343 -26.82 21.09 22.85
C ASP A 343 -25.97 20.34 21.81
N GLU A 344 -26.51 20.10 20.61
CA GLU A 344 -25.73 19.64 19.46
C GLU A 344 -24.60 20.64 19.12
N LEU A 345 -24.89 21.94 19.08
CA LEU A 345 -23.91 23.00 18.81
C LEU A 345 -22.83 23.11 19.91
N LYS A 346 -23.19 22.88 21.18
CA LYS A 346 -22.22 22.76 22.29
C LYS A 346 -21.31 21.54 22.10
N SER A 347 -21.86 20.40 21.70
CA SER A 347 -21.12 19.17 21.41
C SER A 347 -20.10 19.38 20.27
N TRP A 348 -20.53 19.94 19.13
CA TRP A 348 -19.63 20.28 18.03
C TRP A 348 -18.51 21.26 18.45
N LYS A 349 -18.84 22.28 19.27
CA LYS A 349 -17.83 23.20 19.83
C LYS A 349 -16.85 22.54 20.80
N LEU A 350 -17.22 21.44 21.46
CA LEU A 350 -16.30 20.65 22.29
C LEU A 350 -15.32 19.90 21.39
N ILE A 351 -15.85 19.13 20.42
CA ILE A 351 -15.07 18.33 19.47
C ILE A 351 -14.07 19.21 18.69
N ILE A 352 -14.46 20.42 18.28
CA ILE A 352 -13.57 21.36 17.59
C ILE A 352 -12.37 21.77 18.47
N LYS A 353 -12.56 21.96 19.78
CA LYS A 353 -11.47 22.33 20.71
C LYS A 353 -10.47 21.21 20.94
N ASP A 354 -10.88 19.96 20.80
CA ASP A 354 -10.01 18.79 20.97
C ASP A 354 -9.07 18.58 19.77
N ILE A 355 -9.26 19.31 18.65
CA ILE A 355 -8.45 19.20 17.43
C ILE A 355 -7.31 20.25 17.47
N PRO A 356 -6.02 19.83 17.55
CA PRO A 356 -4.91 20.77 17.69
C PRO A 356 -4.73 21.72 16.49
N GLY A 357 -4.80 23.01 16.78
CA GLY A 357 -4.65 24.08 15.79
C GLY A 357 -5.94 24.45 15.06
N VAL A 358 -7.10 24.01 15.54
CA VAL A 358 -8.43 24.40 15.06
C VAL A 358 -9.12 25.19 16.18
N SER A 359 -9.53 26.42 15.90
CA SER A 359 -10.18 27.32 16.86
C SER A 359 -11.66 27.57 16.53
N CYS A 360 -12.02 27.47 15.25
CA CYS A 360 -13.39 27.57 14.74
C CYS A 360 -13.66 26.52 13.64
N SER A 361 -14.91 26.46 13.18
CA SER A 361 -15.36 25.59 12.08
C SER A 361 -14.61 25.83 10.76
N GLU A 362 -14.22 27.08 10.52
CA GLU A 362 -13.56 27.55 9.31
C GLU A 362 -12.10 27.10 9.23
N ASP A 363 -11.46 26.81 10.37
CA ASP A 363 -10.10 26.24 10.44
C ASP A 363 -10.09 24.75 10.05
N LEU A 364 -11.22 24.05 10.16
CA LEU A 364 -11.30 22.60 10.00
C LEU A 364 -10.93 22.14 8.57
N PRO A 365 -11.46 22.75 7.47
CA PRO A 365 -11.05 22.40 6.11
C PRO A 365 -9.58 22.76 5.83
N VAL A 366 -9.08 23.85 6.41
CA VAL A 366 -7.67 24.28 6.26
C VAL A 366 -6.74 23.27 6.93
N LYS A 367 -7.08 22.81 8.15
CA LYS A 367 -6.35 21.75 8.84
C LYS A 367 -6.37 20.45 8.05
N PHE A 368 -7.54 20.07 7.51
CA PHE A 368 -7.67 18.86 6.70
C PHE A 368 -6.83 18.91 5.42
N ALA A 369 -6.84 20.03 4.70
CA ALA A 369 -5.99 20.26 3.53
C ALA A 369 -4.50 20.24 3.88
N SER A 370 -4.11 20.79 5.04
CA SER A 370 -2.71 20.75 5.51
C SER A 370 -2.24 19.32 5.80
N LEU A 371 -3.08 18.50 6.44
CA LEU A 371 -2.81 17.09 6.71
C LEU A 371 -2.78 16.25 5.43
N GLN A 372 -3.69 16.49 4.49
CA GLN A 372 -3.66 15.85 3.16
C GLN A 372 -2.35 16.15 2.43
N LYS A 373 -1.88 17.41 2.46
CA LYS A 373 -0.58 17.77 1.89
C LYS A 373 0.58 17.07 2.61
N GLU A 374 0.59 17.07 3.94
CA GLU A 374 1.61 16.40 4.75
C GLU A 374 1.70 14.89 4.46
N VAL A 375 0.55 14.23 4.27
CA VAL A 375 0.48 12.81 3.88
C VAL A 375 1.02 12.59 2.47
N ILE A 376 0.69 13.47 1.51
CA ILE A 376 1.24 13.39 0.13
C ILE A 376 2.75 13.61 0.13
N ASP A 377 3.24 14.67 0.79
CA ASP A 377 4.68 14.99 0.90
C ASP A 377 5.45 13.84 1.60
N SER A 378 4.85 13.21 2.62
CA SER A 378 5.43 12.05 3.30
C SER A 378 5.45 10.80 2.42
N MET A 379 4.37 10.54 1.67
CA MET A 379 4.29 9.42 0.74
C MET A 379 5.27 9.58 -0.43
N MET A 380 5.50 10.80 -0.91
CA MET A 380 6.55 11.11 -1.89
C MET A 380 7.95 10.77 -1.34
N LYS A 381 8.30 11.25 -0.14
CA LYS A 381 9.59 10.94 0.51
C LYS A 381 9.81 9.45 0.74
N VAL A 382 8.76 8.71 1.10
CA VAL A 382 8.82 7.24 1.20
C VAL A 382 9.04 6.59 -0.18
N GLY A 383 8.41 7.12 -1.23
CA GLY A 383 8.65 6.70 -2.62
C GLY A 383 10.10 6.94 -3.07
N GLU A 384 10.65 8.11 -2.79
CA GLU A 384 12.05 8.47 -3.07
C GLU A 384 13.04 7.57 -2.30
N ALA A 385 12.82 7.37 -1.00
CA ALA A 385 13.64 6.47 -0.19
C ALA A 385 13.60 5.02 -0.69
N ASN A 386 12.43 4.54 -1.12
CA ASN A 386 12.26 3.21 -1.71
C ASN A 386 12.94 3.09 -3.09
N ALA A 387 12.94 4.16 -3.90
CA ALA A 387 13.67 4.20 -5.17
C ALA A 387 15.19 4.17 -4.94
N HIS A 388 15.71 4.93 -3.97
CA HIS A 388 17.12 4.88 -3.57
C HIS A 388 17.51 3.51 -3.01
N LEU A 389 16.65 2.86 -2.22
CA LEU A 389 16.88 1.51 -1.73
C LEU A 389 17.02 0.52 -2.88
N LYS A 390 16.11 0.52 -3.86
CA LYS A 390 16.21 -0.33 -5.05
C LYS A 390 17.46 -0.05 -5.89
N GLN A 391 17.88 1.22 -5.98
CA GLN A 391 19.12 1.58 -6.67
C GLN A 391 20.35 1.01 -5.94
N LEU A 392 20.35 1.00 -4.61
CA LEU A 392 21.41 0.39 -3.80
C LEU A 392 21.39 -1.15 -3.87
N GLU A 393 20.22 -1.78 -3.94
CA GLU A 393 20.10 -3.24 -4.18
C GLU A 393 20.73 -3.63 -5.53
N VAL A 394 20.37 -2.93 -6.61
CA VAL A 394 20.95 -3.16 -7.95
C VAL A 394 22.45 -2.91 -7.97
N ALA A 395 22.94 -1.85 -7.31
CA ALA A 395 24.37 -1.57 -7.21
C ALA A 395 25.13 -2.63 -6.38
N LEU A 396 24.50 -3.15 -5.32
CA LEU A 396 25.05 -4.23 -4.50
C LEU A 396 25.13 -5.54 -5.30
N ASP A 397 24.12 -5.88 -6.08
CA ASP A 397 24.12 -7.09 -6.90
C ASP A 397 25.12 -6.99 -8.07
N ALA A 398 25.26 -5.82 -8.69
CA ALA A 398 26.34 -5.56 -9.64
C ALA A 398 27.73 -5.75 -8.99
N ALA A 399 27.95 -5.18 -7.80
CA ALA A 399 29.21 -5.33 -7.07
C ALA A 399 29.50 -6.78 -6.63
N LYS A 400 28.48 -7.59 -6.35
CA LYS A 400 28.64 -9.05 -6.11
C LYS A 400 29.10 -9.77 -7.37
N ILE A 401 28.51 -9.46 -8.53
CA ILE A 401 28.89 -10.04 -9.83
C ILE A 401 30.32 -9.64 -10.19
N ASP A 402 30.67 -8.35 -10.05
CA ASP A 402 32.03 -7.86 -10.31
C ASP A 402 33.06 -8.52 -9.38
N LYS A 403 32.71 -8.72 -8.10
CA LYS A 403 33.54 -9.49 -7.17
C LYS A 403 33.74 -10.93 -7.65
N GLN A 404 32.69 -11.64 -8.05
CA GLN A 404 32.78 -13.02 -8.55
C GLN A 404 33.64 -13.10 -9.81
N ASN A 405 33.49 -12.14 -10.74
CA ASN A 405 34.33 -12.04 -11.93
C ASN A 405 35.81 -11.84 -11.56
N ALA A 406 36.11 -10.91 -10.65
CA ALA A 406 37.47 -10.67 -10.17
C ALA A 406 38.07 -11.89 -9.44
N GLU A 407 37.27 -12.65 -8.69
CA GLU A 407 37.69 -13.91 -8.07
C GLU A 407 38.03 -14.99 -9.12
N VAL A 408 37.23 -15.11 -10.19
CA VAL A 408 37.49 -16.01 -11.33
C VAL A 408 38.71 -15.58 -12.15
N GLU A 409 38.90 -14.28 -12.38
CA GLU A 409 40.10 -13.77 -13.05
C GLU A 409 41.36 -14.01 -12.20
N ALA A 410 41.27 -13.87 -10.87
CA ALA A 410 42.37 -14.12 -9.95
C ALA A 410 42.77 -15.61 -9.90
N THR A 411 41.82 -16.55 -9.91
CA THR A 411 42.12 -17.98 -9.97
C THR A 411 42.74 -18.36 -11.31
N LEU A 412 42.22 -17.85 -12.43
CA LEU A 412 42.77 -18.07 -13.77
C LEU A 412 44.16 -17.44 -13.95
N ALA A 413 44.42 -16.27 -13.36
CA ALA A 413 45.74 -15.66 -13.34
C ALA A 413 46.73 -16.49 -12.52
N LYS A 414 46.31 -17.05 -11.39
CA LYS A 414 47.12 -17.97 -10.59
C LYS A 414 47.45 -19.26 -11.36
N GLU A 415 46.47 -19.87 -12.02
CA GLU A 415 46.68 -21.05 -12.87
C GLU A 415 47.73 -20.77 -13.96
N LYS A 416 47.62 -19.64 -14.67
CA LYS A 416 48.62 -19.22 -15.66
C LYS A 416 50.01 -19.05 -15.06
N VAL A 417 50.13 -18.48 -13.85
CA VAL A 417 51.41 -18.36 -13.16
C VAL A 417 52.00 -19.74 -12.81
N ASP A 418 51.19 -20.68 -12.34
CA ASP A 418 51.65 -22.04 -12.03
C ASP A 418 52.03 -22.83 -13.31
N VAL A 419 51.31 -22.64 -14.42
CA VAL A 419 51.68 -23.16 -15.75
C VAL A 419 53.03 -22.60 -16.20
N SER A 420 53.19 -21.27 -16.28
CA SER A 420 54.46 -20.66 -16.71
C SER A 420 55.63 -20.97 -15.76
N LYS A 421 55.37 -21.18 -14.47
CA LYS A 421 56.37 -21.66 -13.51
C LYS A 421 56.81 -23.11 -13.79
N SER A 422 55.93 -23.94 -14.35
CA SER A 422 56.30 -25.29 -14.81
C SER A 422 57.09 -25.25 -16.12
N GLU A 423 56.72 -24.36 -17.06
CA GLU A 423 57.45 -24.12 -18.32
C GLU A 423 58.86 -23.60 -18.05
N VAL A 424 59.02 -22.62 -17.15
CA VAL A 424 60.33 -22.08 -16.74
C VAL A 424 61.22 -23.20 -16.19
N LYS A 425 60.71 -24.07 -15.31
CA LYS A 425 61.47 -25.23 -14.81
C LYS A 425 61.88 -26.20 -15.91
N GLN A 426 61.01 -26.43 -16.90
CA GLN A 426 61.34 -27.27 -18.05
C GLN A 426 62.44 -26.63 -18.90
N ILE A 427 62.38 -25.30 -19.12
CA ILE A 427 63.41 -24.54 -19.83
C ILE A 427 64.73 -24.55 -19.06
N GLU A 428 64.72 -24.38 -17.73
CA GLU A 428 65.91 -24.49 -16.87
C GLU A 428 66.59 -25.86 -16.99
N LEU A 429 65.82 -26.95 -17.01
CA LEU A 429 66.33 -28.31 -17.23
C LEU A 429 66.93 -28.49 -18.63
N MET A 430 66.23 -28.06 -19.69
CA MET A 430 66.76 -28.11 -21.06
C MET A 430 68.03 -27.26 -21.21
N LEU A 431 68.07 -26.08 -20.60
CA LEU A 431 69.22 -25.19 -20.63
C LEU A 431 70.41 -25.80 -19.88
N SER A 432 70.17 -26.47 -18.75
CA SER A 432 71.19 -27.25 -18.03
C SER A 432 71.79 -28.34 -18.92
N MET A 433 70.95 -29.16 -19.57
CA MET A 433 71.41 -30.18 -20.54
C MET A 433 72.23 -29.56 -21.68
N VAL A 434 71.76 -28.45 -22.26
CA VAL A 434 72.49 -27.74 -23.33
C VAL A 434 73.82 -27.15 -22.84
N THR A 435 73.92 -26.70 -21.58
CA THR A 435 75.19 -26.25 -21.01
C THR A 435 76.17 -27.40 -20.74
N GLU A 436 75.68 -28.58 -20.34
CA GLU A 436 76.49 -29.79 -20.24
C GLU A 436 77.01 -30.23 -21.60
N GLU A 437 76.14 -30.29 -22.62
CA GLU A 437 76.56 -30.63 -24.00
C GLU A 437 77.53 -29.60 -24.56
N ARG A 438 77.31 -28.30 -24.32
CA ARG A 438 78.28 -27.24 -24.62
C ARG A 438 79.63 -27.50 -23.96
N ASP A 439 79.67 -27.96 -22.71
CA ASP A 439 80.93 -28.20 -22.00
C ASP A 439 81.62 -29.49 -22.46
N LYS A 440 80.86 -30.56 -22.77
CA LYS A 440 81.37 -31.75 -23.47
C LYS A 440 81.97 -31.35 -24.82
N LEU A 441 81.25 -30.59 -25.64
CA LEU A 441 81.73 -30.10 -26.94
C LEU A 441 82.90 -29.11 -26.80
N ARG A 442 82.95 -28.29 -25.75
CA ARG A 442 84.10 -27.42 -25.44
C ARG A 442 85.33 -28.24 -25.07
N ASN A 443 85.17 -29.31 -24.31
CA ASN A 443 86.24 -30.24 -23.99
C ASN A 443 86.73 -31.00 -25.23
N VAL A 444 85.81 -31.45 -26.09
CA VAL A 444 86.14 -32.03 -27.41
C VAL A 444 86.85 -31.01 -28.30
N LEU A 445 86.40 -29.75 -28.37
CA LEU A 445 87.04 -28.68 -29.15
C LEU A 445 88.43 -28.31 -28.58
N ASN A 446 88.62 -28.36 -27.26
CA ASN A 446 89.93 -28.18 -26.65
C ASN A 446 90.87 -29.36 -26.96
N GLY A 447 90.34 -30.59 -27.01
CA GLY A 447 91.04 -31.77 -27.53
C GLY A 447 91.37 -31.64 -29.02
N LEU A 448 90.45 -31.15 -29.85
CA LEU A 448 90.64 -30.94 -31.28
C LEU A 448 91.61 -29.79 -31.56
N LYS A 449 91.68 -28.77 -30.70
CA LYS A 449 92.74 -27.75 -30.72
C LYS A 449 94.13 -28.31 -30.38
N SER A 450 94.22 -29.50 -29.77
CA SER A 450 95.47 -30.26 -29.62
C SER A 450 95.74 -31.25 -30.78
N ALA A 451 94.79 -31.42 -31.70
CA ALA A 451 94.87 -32.31 -32.86
C ALA A 451 94.40 -31.57 -34.13
N LYS A 452 95.23 -30.66 -34.65
CA LYS A 452 95.02 -30.04 -35.96
C LYS A 452 95.40 -31.01 -37.08
N ASN A 453 94.44 -31.42 -37.89
CA ASN A 453 94.38 -31.20 -39.35
C ASN A 453 93.23 -32.01 -39.96
N ASP A 454 92.36 -31.36 -40.75
CA ASP A 454 91.96 -31.76 -42.11
C ASP A 454 90.71 -31.00 -42.57
N GLU A 455 90.76 -30.41 -43.77
CA GLU A 455 89.84 -29.35 -44.23
C GLU A 455 88.62 -29.85 -45.04
N ALA A 456 88.40 -31.17 -45.12
CA ALA A 456 87.34 -31.75 -45.96
C ALA A 456 85.93 -31.75 -45.31
N ALA A 457 85.83 -31.70 -43.97
CA ALA A 457 84.54 -31.74 -43.27
C ALA A 457 83.80 -30.37 -43.25
N SER A 458 84.49 -29.29 -43.60
CA SER A 458 84.00 -27.92 -43.44
C SER A 458 82.80 -27.58 -44.33
N HIS A 459 82.65 -28.21 -45.50
CA HIS A 459 81.61 -27.83 -46.46
C HIS A 459 80.21 -28.33 -46.06
N THR A 460 80.10 -29.54 -45.51
CA THR A 460 78.84 -30.07 -44.97
C THR A 460 78.43 -29.34 -43.70
N PHE A 461 79.40 -29.03 -42.84
CA PHE A 461 79.17 -28.23 -41.63
C PHE A 461 78.73 -26.80 -41.96
N LEU A 462 79.32 -26.15 -42.97
CA LEU A 462 78.86 -24.85 -43.47
C LEU A 462 77.41 -24.91 -43.96
N GLN A 463 77.05 -25.93 -44.74
CA GLN A 463 75.68 -26.07 -45.27
C GLN A 463 74.65 -26.39 -44.15
N GLU A 464 75.03 -27.16 -43.14
CA GLU A 464 74.20 -27.42 -41.96
C GLU A 464 74.01 -26.14 -41.13
N VAL A 465 75.09 -25.37 -40.92
CA VAL A 465 75.07 -24.06 -40.26
C VAL A 465 74.23 -23.05 -41.05
N GLU A 466 74.33 -22.99 -42.38
CA GLU A 466 73.47 -22.16 -43.23
C GLU A 466 71.99 -22.56 -43.12
N SER A 467 71.68 -23.86 -43.09
CA SER A 467 70.31 -24.34 -42.90
C SER A 467 69.74 -24.03 -41.51
N SER A 468 70.61 -24.04 -40.48
CA SER A 468 70.27 -23.69 -39.10
C SER A 468 70.07 -22.18 -38.97
N LEU A 469 70.94 -21.38 -39.60
CA LEU A 469 70.84 -19.93 -39.69
C LEU A 469 69.52 -19.54 -40.37
N ALA A 470 69.19 -20.13 -41.53
CA ALA A 470 67.94 -19.87 -42.24
C ALA A 470 66.69 -20.17 -41.40
N LYS A 471 66.71 -21.24 -40.59
CA LYS A 471 65.63 -21.55 -39.63
C LYS A 471 65.53 -20.51 -38.51
N LYS A 472 66.67 -20.03 -37.99
CA LYS A 472 66.70 -18.96 -36.97
C LYS A 472 66.26 -17.61 -37.55
N GLU A 473 66.64 -17.29 -38.78
CA GLU A 473 66.19 -16.11 -39.54
C GLU A 473 64.66 -16.11 -39.71
N GLY A 474 64.07 -17.27 -40.02
CA GLY A 474 62.61 -17.45 -40.10
C GLY A 474 61.91 -17.20 -38.76
N TYR A 475 62.44 -17.77 -37.68
CA TYR A 475 61.90 -17.58 -36.33
C TYR A 475 62.05 -16.14 -35.82
N ILE A 476 63.15 -15.45 -36.18
CA ILE A 476 63.33 -14.02 -35.89
C ILE A 476 62.24 -13.22 -36.59
N LYS A 477 61.95 -13.48 -37.87
CA LYS A 477 60.88 -12.79 -38.62
C LYS A 477 59.49 -13.04 -38.03
N GLU A 478 59.21 -14.25 -37.56
CA GLU A 478 57.96 -14.58 -36.87
C GLU A 478 57.81 -13.79 -35.56
N LEU A 479 58.87 -13.69 -34.75
CA LEU A 479 58.90 -12.84 -33.55
C LEU A 479 58.78 -11.35 -33.88
N GLU A 480 59.42 -10.88 -34.96
CA GLU A 480 59.30 -9.49 -35.43
C GLU A 480 57.87 -9.16 -35.87
N CYS A 481 57.19 -10.07 -36.58
CA CYS A 481 55.76 -9.95 -36.90
C CYS A 481 54.90 -9.87 -35.64
N GLY A 482 55.05 -10.80 -34.69
CA GLY A 482 54.29 -10.78 -33.43
C GLY A 482 54.55 -9.52 -32.59
N ILE A 483 55.77 -8.99 -32.59
CA ILE A 483 56.10 -7.70 -31.96
C ILE A 483 55.40 -6.54 -32.68
N CYS A 484 55.26 -6.57 -34.02
CA CYS A 484 54.55 -5.54 -34.77
C CYS A 484 53.04 -5.58 -34.50
N GLU A 485 52.43 -6.77 -34.51
CA GLU A 485 51.02 -6.96 -34.15
C GLU A 485 50.73 -6.49 -32.72
N GLN A 486 51.57 -6.87 -31.75
CA GLN A 486 51.43 -6.42 -30.36
C GLN A 486 51.62 -4.90 -30.22
N LYS A 487 52.49 -4.27 -31.03
CA LYS A 487 52.62 -2.79 -31.07
C LYS A 487 51.34 -2.14 -31.57
N GLU A 488 50.69 -2.69 -32.60
CA GLU A 488 49.40 -2.16 -33.08
C GLU A 488 48.29 -2.31 -32.05
N VAL A 489 48.15 -3.47 -31.42
CA VAL A 489 47.17 -3.70 -30.34
C VAL A 489 47.41 -2.72 -29.19
N ASN A 490 48.65 -2.56 -28.76
CA ASN A 490 49.03 -1.59 -27.73
C ASN A 490 48.74 -0.14 -28.17
N SER A 491 48.86 0.20 -29.46
CA SER A 491 48.51 1.54 -29.97
C SER A 491 47.02 1.80 -29.91
N ARG A 492 46.19 0.85 -30.37
CA ARG A 492 44.72 0.93 -30.32
C ARG A 492 44.23 1.06 -28.88
N GLN A 493 44.76 0.26 -27.96
CA GLN A 493 44.45 0.35 -26.52
C GLN A 493 44.86 1.71 -25.92
N ARG A 494 46.01 2.28 -26.31
CA ARG A 494 46.42 3.63 -25.86
C ARG A 494 45.50 4.73 -26.37
N GLU A 495 45.02 4.62 -27.61
CA GLU A 495 44.04 5.55 -28.19
C GLU A 495 42.68 5.45 -27.50
N GLU A 496 42.21 4.23 -27.19
CA GLU A 496 40.99 4.01 -26.42
C GLU A 496 41.09 4.57 -24.99
N ILE A 497 42.18 4.29 -24.28
CA ILE A 497 42.45 4.88 -22.94
C ILE A 497 42.50 6.41 -23.01
N LYS A 498 43.02 6.99 -24.10
CA LYS A 498 43.03 8.45 -24.30
C LYS A 498 41.61 8.99 -24.48
N LEU A 499 40.79 8.37 -25.33
CA LEU A 499 39.38 8.75 -25.53
C LEU A 499 38.54 8.61 -24.25
N LEU A 500 38.76 7.55 -23.47
CA LEU A 500 38.10 7.36 -22.19
C LEU A 500 38.52 8.43 -21.16
N ASN A 501 39.80 8.79 -21.11
CA ASN A 501 40.29 9.90 -20.29
C ASN A 501 39.71 11.25 -20.73
N GLU A 502 39.56 11.50 -22.03
CA GLU A 502 38.93 12.73 -22.54
C GLU A 502 37.44 12.79 -22.15
N ARG A 503 36.70 11.68 -22.25
CA ARG A 503 35.31 11.56 -21.76
C ARG A 503 35.23 11.78 -20.23
N LEU A 504 36.12 11.16 -19.45
CA LEU A 504 36.18 11.33 -17.99
C LEU A 504 36.44 12.79 -17.60
N ASN A 505 37.36 13.46 -18.30
CA ASN A 505 37.63 14.89 -18.09
C ASN A 505 36.44 15.79 -18.48
N ASN A 506 35.63 15.40 -19.47
CA ASN A 506 34.40 16.11 -19.81
C ASN A 506 33.34 15.96 -18.72
N GLU A 507 33.12 14.75 -18.20
CA GLU A 507 32.22 14.54 -17.07
C GLU A 507 32.70 15.24 -15.79
N ALA A 508 33.99 15.21 -15.47
CA ALA A 508 34.56 15.96 -14.35
C ALA A 508 34.37 17.48 -14.49
N ARG A 509 34.39 18.03 -15.72
CA ARG A 509 34.03 19.44 -15.98
C ARG A 509 32.53 19.70 -15.82
N ARG A 510 31.67 18.76 -16.27
CA ARG A 510 30.21 18.85 -16.13
C ARG A 510 29.80 18.83 -14.65
N ILE A 511 30.34 17.91 -13.86
CA ILE A 511 30.14 17.82 -12.41
C ILE A 511 30.51 19.15 -11.74
N LYS A 512 31.72 19.69 -12.00
CA LYS A 512 32.12 21.00 -11.47
C LYS A 512 31.22 22.16 -11.91
N SER A 513 30.54 22.06 -13.06
CA SER A 513 29.55 23.06 -13.47
C SER A 513 28.28 22.96 -12.63
N LEU A 514 27.78 21.74 -12.41
CA LEU A 514 26.59 21.45 -11.61
C LEU A 514 26.82 21.75 -10.11
N GLU A 515 28.03 21.52 -9.58
CA GLU A 515 28.42 21.92 -8.23
C GLU A 515 28.27 23.43 -8.03
N ARG A 516 28.80 24.25 -8.95
CA ARG A 516 28.66 25.72 -8.88
C ARG A 516 27.21 26.20 -9.05
N GLU A 517 26.41 25.49 -9.84
CA GLU A 517 24.98 25.78 -9.96
C GLU A 517 24.23 25.41 -8.68
N SER A 518 24.57 24.28 -8.05
CA SER A 518 24.09 23.89 -6.72
C SER A 518 24.44 24.94 -5.67
N ASP A 519 25.71 25.37 -5.57
CA ASP A 519 26.13 26.41 -4.62
C ASP A 519 25.39 27.74 -4.83
N ARG A 520 25.16 28.11 -6.10
CA ARG A 520 24.37 29.29 -6.48
C ARG A 520 22.91 29.14 -6.04
N LEU A 521 22.30 27.98 -6.28
CA LEU A 521 20.91 27.71 -5.87
C LEU A 521 20.77 27.69 -4.35
N HIS A 522 21.70 27.08 -3.61
CA HIS A 522 21.74 27.13 -2.15
C HIS A 522 21.88 28.58 -1.64
N SER A 523 22.70 29.40 -2.31
CA SER A 523 22.82 30.84 -1.99
C SER A 523 21.55 31.62 -2.28
N GLU A 524 20.83 31.29 -3.36
CA GLU A 524 19.54 31.90 -3.71
C GLU A 524 18.43 31.48 -2.75
N ILE A 525 18.40 30.20 -2.34
CA ILE A 525 17.50 29.68 -1.29
C ILE A 525 17.76 30.41 0.03
N ALA A 526 19.01 30.47 0.52
CA ALA A 526 19.34 31.18 1.75
C ALA A 526 18.97 32.67 1.71
N LEU A 527 19.12 33.32 0.54
CA LEU A 527 18.70 34.70 0.33
C LEU A 527 17.17 34.87 0.34
N LEU A 528 16.42 33.90 -0.19
CA LEU A 528 14.96 33.88 -0.16
C LEU A 528 14.43 33.59 1.25
N GLU A 529 15.01 32.62 1.94
CA GLU A 529 14.72 32.30 3.35
C GLU A 529 14.97 33.49 4.27
N SER A 530 16.11 34.18 4.11
CA SER A 530 16.41 35.42 4.84
C SER A 530 15.37 36.52 4.57
N LYS A 531 14.91 36.68 3.31
CA LYS A 531 13.86 37.65 2.97
C LYS A 531 12.50 37.28 3.55
N ILE A 532 12.15 35.99 3.55
CA ILE A 532 10.91 35.47 4.15
C ILE A 532 10.94 35.67 5.68
N GLY A 533 12.03 35.29 6.33
CA GLY A 533 12.23 35.39 7.78
C GLY A 533 12.35 36.81 8.34
N HIS A 534 12.31 37.85 7.51
CA HIS A 534 12.36 39.25 7.92
C HIS A 534 11.08 40.04 7.57
N GLY A 535 10.06 39.41 6.98
CA GLY A 535 8.75 40.03 6.71
C GLY A 535 8.76 41.21 5.72
N ASN A 536 9.91 41.54 5.12
CA ASN A 536 10.12 42.73 4.30
C ASN A 536 9.62 42.56 2.85
N PHE A 537 8.34 42.22 2.70
CA PHE A 537 7.67 42.11 1.41
C PHE A 537 7.14 43.47 0.93
N SER A 538 8.04 44.31 0.41
CA SER A 538 7.60 45.48 -0.37
C SER A 538 7.04 45.01 -1.72
N ALA A 539 5.75 45.26 -1.96
CA ALA A 539 5.03 44.89 -3.18
C ALA A 539 5.70 45.41 -4.48
N ALA A 540 6.52 46.45 -4.39
CA ALA A 540 7.30 46.98 -5.51
C ALA A 540 8.48 46.09 -5.95
N ASN A 541 9.03 45.26 -5.04
CA ASN A 541 10.28 44.52 -5.26
C ASN A 541 10.09 42.99 -5.41
N THR A 542 8.94 42.45 -5.03
CA THR A 542 8.68 41.00 -5.10
C THR A 542 8.35 40.55 -6.53
N LYS A 543 9.35 40.02 -7.25
CA LYS A 543 9.21 39.53 -8.64
C LYS A 543 8.20 38.37 -8.82
N VAL A 544 7.74 37.76 -7.71
CA VAL A 544 6.73 36.69 -7.67
C VAL A 544 5.45 37.06 -8.43
N LEU A 545 4.93 38.29 -8.26
CA LEU A 545 3.74 38.76 -9.00
C LEU A 545 3.97 38.92 -10.51
N ARG A 546 5.23 39.08 -10.96
CA ARG A 546 5.56 39.06 -12.40
C ARG A 546 5.80 37.65 -12.93
N MET A 547 6.22 36.70 -12.09
CA MET A 547 6.42 35.30 -12.50
C MET A 547 5.09 34.59 -12.77
N VAL A 548 4.04 34.89 -12.01
CA VAL A 548 2.67 34.42 -12.29
C VAL A 548 2.19 34.84 -13.69
N ASN A 549 2.49 36.07 -14.12
CA ASN A 549 2.19 36.53 -15.49
C ASN A 549 3.19 36.04 -16.55
N THR A 550 4.32 35.42 -16.16
CA THR A 550 5.29 34.85 -17.12
C THR A 550 5.00 33.37 -17.38
N LEU A 551 4.50 32.63 -16.38
CA LEU A 551 3.99 31.26 -16.52
C LEU A 551 2.62 31.19 -17.23
N MET A 552 1.94 32.32 -17.43
CA MET A 552 0.76 32.42 -18.30
C MET A 552 1.08 32.32 -19.81
N VAL A 553 2.33 32.03 -20.19
CA VAL A 553 2.78 31.81 -21.57
C VAL A 553 3.12 30.32 -21.83
N ASP A 554 2.35 29.40 -21.25
CA ASP A 554 2.29 28.00 -21.70
C ASP A 554 1.57 27.92 -23.06
N ASN A 555 2.28 28.40 -24.08
CA ASN A 555 1.79 28.55 -25.45
C ASN A 555 1.40 27.20 -26.06
N GLU A 556 2.11 26.12 -25.69
CA GLU A 556 1.84 24.74 -26.12
C GLU A 556 0.57 24.17 -25.48
N ALA A 557 0.35 24.39 -24.18
CA ALA A 557 -0.87 23.97 -23.50
C ALA A 557 -2.09 24.69 -24.07
N LYS A 558 -1.97 26.01 -24.33
CA LYS A 558 -3.04 26.80 -24.96
C LYS A 558 -3.32 26.33 -26.40
N GLN A 559 -2.30 26.11 -27.22
CA GLN A 559 -2.46 25.58 -28.58
C GLN A 559 -3.09 24.19 -28.59
N THR A 560 -2.74 23.32 -27.64
CA THR A 560 -3.34 21.98 -27.49
C THR A 560 -4.82 22.08 -27.11
N ILE A 561 -5.18 23.00 -26.20
CA ILE A 561 -6.58 23.24 -25.83
C ILE A 561 -7.38 23.84 -27.00
N GLU A 562 -6.85 24.81 -27.73
CA GLU A 562 -7.50 25.38 -28.92
C GLU A 562 -7.65 24.31 -30.03
N ALA A 563 -6.63 23.48 -30.28
CA ALA A 563 -6.71 22.38 -31.24
C ALA A 563 -7.81 21.39 -30.87
N LEU A 564 -7.86 20.92 -29.61
CA LEU A 564 -8.91 20.03 -29.11
C LEU A 564 -10.30 20.67 -29.17
N GLN A 565 -10.43 21.98 -28.93
CA GLN A 565 -11.69 22.71 -29.08
C GLN A 565 -12.14 22.78 -30.54
N THR A 566 -11.22 23.00 -31.49
CA THR A 566 -11.57 23.00 -32.93
C THR A 566 -11.94 21.60 -33.44
N GLU A 567 -11.28 20.54 -32.98
CA GLU A 567 -11.65 19.15 -33.27
C GLU A 567 -13.03 18.79 -32.67
N LEU A 568 -13.31 19.22 -31.44
CA LEU A 568 -14.60 19.01 -30.78
C LEU A 568 -15.74 19.77 -31.48
N GLN A 569 -15.47 20.98 -31.98
CA GLN A 569 -16.44 21.75 -32.77
C GLN A 569 -16.69 21.09 -34.14
N LYS A 570 -15.63 20.67 -34.83
CA LYS A 570 -15.70 19.95 -36.12
C LYS A 570 -16.39 18.60 -36.03
N THR A 571 -16.29 17.91 -34.89
CA THR A 571 -17.03 16.65 -34.64
C THR A 571 -18.50 16.90 -34.33
N LYS A 572 -18.85 17.98 -33.61
CA LYS A 572 -20.25 18.43 -33.45
C LYS A 572 -20.89 18.79 -34.81
N GLU A 573 -20.20 19.55 -35.64
CA GLU A 573 -20.70 19.92 -36.99
C GLU A 573 -20.90 18.69 -37.87
N LYS A 574 -19.99 17.71 -37.83
CA LYS A 574 -20.18 16.41 -38.51
C LYS A 574 -21.36 15.62 -37.95
N LEU A 575 -21.57 15.62 -36.63
CA LEU A 575 -22.71 14.94 -36.01
C LEU A 575 -24.03 15.58 -36.46
N GLN A 576 -24.10 16.91 -36.45
CA GLN A 576 -25.24 17.66 -36.93
C GLN A 576 -25.51 17.41 -38.43
N ALA A 577 -24.47 17.39 -39.26
CA ALA A 577 -24.61 17.03 -40.68
C ALA A 577 -25.11 15.58 -40.87
N VAL A 578 -24.75 14.64 -39.99
CA VAL A 578 -25.28 13.27 -40.00
C VAL A 578 -26.75 13.23 -39.55
N GLU A 579 -27.16 14.05 -38.58
CA GLU A 579 -28.59 14.19 -38.22
C GLU A 579 -29.42 14.86 -39.32
N GLU A 580 -28.86 15.85 -40.01
CA GLU A 580 -29.48 16.48 -41.19
C GLU A 580 -29.62 15.49 -42.35
N LEU A 581 -28.58 14.70 -42.67
CA LEU A 581 -28.67 13.62 -43.65
C LEU A 581 -29.67 12.52 -43.23
N LYS A 582 -29.74 12.19 -41.93
CA LYS A 582 -30.71 11.24 -41.39
C LYS A 582 -32.15 11.75 -41.55
N SER A 583 -32.42 13.02 -41.28
CA SER A 583 -33.74 13.63 -41.50
C SER A 583 -34.12 13.73 -42.98
N GLN A 584 -33.16 14.00 -43.88
CA GLN A 584 -33.37 13.92 -45.33
C GLN A 584 -33.67 12.48 -45.81
N SER A 585 -33.00 11.48 -45.23
CA SER A 585 -33.23 10.06 -45.57
C SER A 585 -34.60 9.52 -45.12
N ALA A 586 -35.22 10.16 -44.12
CA ALA A 586 -36.54 9.77 -43.61
C ALA A 586 -37.72 10.26 -44.49
N THR A 587 -37.45 11.11 -45.50
CA THR A 587 -38.51 11.81 -46.26
C THR A 587 -38.46 11.47 -47.76
N LYS A 588 -38.46 10.17 -48.10
CA LYS A 588 -38.87 9.70 -49.45
C LYS A 588 -39.50 8.31 -49.40
N LEU A 589 -40.66 8.19 -50.04
CA LEU A 589 -41.58 7.05 -49.95
C LEU A 589 -41.40 6.07 -51.12
N THR A 590 -41.49 4.76 -50.80
CA THR A 590 -42.00 3.65 -51.64
C THR A 590 -41.23 3.16 -52.90
N PRO A 591 -41.40 1.87 -53.31
CA PRO A 591 -40.52 1.14 -54.25
C PRO A 591 -41.10 1.04 -55.69
N PRO A 592 -40.34 0.55 -56.70
CA PRO A 592 -40.39 -0.90 -56.99
C PRO A 592 -39.09 -1.56 -57.56
N GLN A 593 -38.99 -2.87 -57.29
CA GLN A 593 -38.48 -3.99 -58.10
C GLN A 593 -37.30 -3.90 -59.13
N HIS A 594 -36.49 -4.97 -59.06
CA HIS A 594 -35.91 -5.81 -60.13
C HIS A 594 -34.39 -5.73 -60.49
N HIS A 595 -33.84 -6.95 -60.60
CA HIS A 595 -32.57 -7.41 -61.18
C HIS A 595 -31.23 -7.22 -60.44
N LEU A 596 -30.81 -8.33 -59.80
CA LEU A 596 -29.52 -9.04 -59.98
C LEU A 596 -28.25 -8.20 -60.19
N ASP A 597 -27.28 -8.33 -59.27
CA ASP A 597 -26.14 -9.23 -59.54
C ASP A 597 -25.38 -9.66 -58.27
N CYS A 598 -24.62 -10.75 -58.41
CA CYS A 598 -24.01 -11.50 -57.30
C CYS A 598 -22.59 -11.04 -56.91
N THR A 599 -22.36 -10.86 -55.60
CA THR A 599 -21.17 -11.24 -54.77
C THR A 599 -19.75 -11.26 -55.37
N PRO A 600 -18.69 -10.83 -54.63
CA PRO A 600 -18.49 -11.28 -53.23
C PRO A 600 -17.92 -10.27 -52.22
N VAL A 601 -18.61 -10.12 -51.08
CA VAL A 601 -18.14 -9.41 -49.87
C VAL A 601 -17.43 -10.38 -48.89
N LEU A 602 -16.87 -11.48 -49.41
CA LEU A 602 -16.42 -12.64 -48.61
C LEU A 602 -14.94 -12.61 -48.19
N ILE A 603 -14.34 -11.42 -48.09
CA ILE A 603 -12.92 -11.24 -47.69
C ILE A 603 -12.76 -10.40 -46.42
N TYR A 604 -13.69 -9.49 -46.10
CA TYR A 604 -13.52 -8.56 -44.96
C TYR A 604 -13.98 -9.09 -43.59
N LEU A 605 -14.76 -10.17 -43.53
CA LEU A 605 -15.25 -10.74 -42.26
C LEU A 605 -14.30 -11.77 -41.61
N ASN A 606 -13.34 -12.34 -42.35
CA ASN A 606 -12.38 -13.30 -41.78
C ASN A 606 -11.13 -12.64 -41.14
N ILE A 607 -10.84 -11.37 -41.43
CA ILE A 607 -9.70 -10.67 -40.82
C ILE A 607 -10.02 -10.18 -39.41
N ILE A 608 -11.26 -9.79 -39.14
CA ILE A 608 -11.70 -9.30 -37.82
C ILE A 608 -11.86 -10.45 -36.80
N ALA A 609 -12.20 -11.66 -37.26
CA ALA A 609 -12.34 -12.84 -36.38
C ALA A 609 -10.99 -13.38 -35.85
N ILE A 610 -9.90 -13.19 -36.59
CA ILE A 610 -8.57 -13.73 -36.22
C ILE A 610 -7.85 -12.83 -35.20
N THR A 611 -8.00 -11.50 -35.30
CA THR A 611 -7.39 -10.56 -34.32
C THR A 611 -8.00 -10.63 -32.93
N VAL A 612 -9.30 -10.95 -32.81
CA VAL A 612 -9.96 -11.11 -31.49
C VAL A 612 -9.50 -12.38 -30.76
N THR A 613 -9.10 -13.43 -31.49
CA THR A 613 -8.67 -14.71 -30.89
C THR A 613 -7.19 -14.69 -30.46
N ILE A 614 -6.37 -13.78 -30.98
CA ILE A 614 -4.94 -13.67 -30.64
C ILE A 614 -4.66 -12.65 -29.52
N PHE A 615 -5.52 -11.65 -29.31
CA PHE A 615 -5.38 -10.72 -28.19
C PHE A 615 -6.03 -11.19 -26.88
N GLY A 616 -6.87 -12.24 -26.93
CA GLY A 616 -7.54 -12.82 -25.76
C GLY A 616 -6.68 -13.76 -24.89
N THR A 617 -5.43 -14.03 -25.27
CA THR A 617 -4.58 -15.08 -24.67
C THR A 617 -3.29 -14.55 -24.02
N PHE A 618 -3.16 -13.25 -23.78
CA PHE A 618 -1.95 -12.65 -23.15
C PHE A 618 -2.20 -11.81 -21.88
N VAL A 619 -3.43 -11.76 -21.36
CA VAL A 619 -3.76 -11.07 -20.08
C VAL A 619 -4.67 -11.96 -19.21
N GLY A 620 -4.24 -13.21 -18.99
CA GLY A 620 -5.05 -14.23 -18.30
C GLY A 620 -4.20 -15.25 -17.54
N ALA A 621 -3.18 -14.80 -16.81
CA ALA A 621 -2.26 -15.68 -16.08
C ALA A 621 -1.69 -15.07 -14.79
N HIS A 622 -2.54 -14.55 -13.90
CA HIS A 622 -2.34 -14.65 -12.45
C HIS A 622 -3.63 -14.32 -11.68
N VAL A 623 -3.75 -14.91 -10.48
CA VAL A 623 -4.90 -14.81 -9.55
C VAL A 623 -6.13 -15.61 -10.00
N ASP A 624 -6.09 -16.93 -9.77
CA ASP A 624 -6.95 -17.54 -8.73
C ASP A 624 -6.61 -19.02 -8.48
N SER A 625 -6.35 -19.37 -7.21
CA SER A 625 -6.41 -20.75 -6.70
C SER A 625 -6.51 -20.73 -5.17
N ALA A 626 -7.58 -20.11 -4.65
CA ALA A 626 -8.05 -20.37 -3.30
C ALA A 626 -8.98 -21.59 -3.35
N VAL A 627 -8.56 -22.70 -2.74
CA VAL A 627 -9.29 -23.98 -2.75
C VAL A 627 -10.42 -23.98 -1.71
N LEU A 628 -11.55 -24.57 -2.08
CA LEU A 628 -12.74 -24.73 -1.24
C LEU A 628 -12.75 -26.08 -0.51
N ALA A 629 -12.78 -26.03 0.83
CA ALA A 629 -13.34 -27.05 1.75
C ALA A 629 -12.62 -28.45 1.79
N PRO A 630 -12.91 -29.34 2.77
CA PRO A 630 -14.02 -29.37 3.75
C PRO A 630 -13.95 -28.32 4.86
#